data_AF-A0A497I672-F1
#
_entry.id   AF-A0A497I672-F1
#
_cell.length_a   1.000
_cell.length_b   1.000
_cell.length_c   1.000
_cell.angle_alpha   90.00
_cell.angle_beta   90.00
_cell.angle_gamma   90.00
#
_symmetry.space_group_name_H-M   'P 1'
#
loop_
_entity.id
_entity.type
_entity.pdbx_description
1 polymer ?
#
loop_
_entity_poly.entity_id
_entity_poly.type
_entity_poly.pdbx_seq_one_letter_code
_entity_poly.pdbx_strand_id
1 'polypeptide(L)'
;MFGRSLYRKVSALRALLDRIEMEVRRLEDSAEKLDRRLRLKGIWIDWRYVRGHGPYACLRWIEGGRKRAMYLGKKAELPKLPDKEVKVSTEKLRQINERMRKLSEACEKCLKILRNVVE
;
A
#
# COMPACT_ATOMS: atom_id res chain seq x y z
N MET A 1 -36.13 -4.94 -22.28
CA MET A 1 -35.72 -5.31 -20.90
C MET A 1 -34.23 -5.07 -20.59
N PHE A 2 -33.53 -4.17 -21.30
CA PHE A 2 -32.10 -3.93 -21.05
C PHE A 2 -31.83 -3.09 -19.78
N GLY A 3 -32.71 -2.14 -19.44
CA GLY A 3 -32.52 -1.24 -18.29
C GLY A 3 -32.47 -1.94 -16.93
N ARG A 4 -33.32 -2.95 -16.69
CA ARG A 4 -33.30 -3.71 -15.41
C ARG A 4 -32.02 -4.53 -15.24
N SER A 5 -31.48 -5.08 -16.34
CA SER A 5 -30.21 -5.82 -16.34
C SER A 5 -29.01 -4.88 -16.10
N LEU A 6 -29.01 -3.71 -16.74
CA LEU A 6 -27.98 -2.70 -16.54
C LEU A 6 -27.98 -2.17 -15.09
N TYR A 7 -29.15 -1.87 -14.53
CA TYR A 7 -29.27 -1.40 -13.15
C TYR A 7 -28.68 -2.39 -12.14
N ARG A 8 -28.93 -3.70 -12.31
CA ARG A 8 -28.31 -4.74 -11.46
C ARG A 8 -26.78 -4.72 -11.53
N LYS A 9 -26.21 -4.54 -12.72
CA LYS A 9 -24.75 -4.45 -12.92
C LYS A 9 -24.18 -3.20 -12.26
N VAL A 10 -24.86 -2.05 -12.39
CA VAL A 10 -24.45 -0.79 -11.73
C VAL A 10 -24.50 -0.93 -10.21
N SER A 11 -25.55 -1.55 -9.66
CA SER A 11 -25.63 -1.81 -8.21
C SER A 11 -24.53 -2.74 -7.72
N ALA A 12 -24.18 -3.78 -8.50
CA ALA A 12 -23.07 -4.67 -8.17
C ALA A 12 -21.72 -3.92 -8.18
N LEU A 13 -21.50 -3.01 -9.13
CA LEU A 13 -20.31 -2.17 -9.17
C LEU A 13 -20.23 -1.24 -7.95
N ARG A 14 -21.35 -0.63 -7.52
CA ARG A 14 -21.39 0.18 -6.29
C ARG A 14 -21.01 -0.64 -5.06
N ALA A 15 -21.60 -1.83 -4.89
CA ALA A 15 -21.25 -2.70 -3.77
C ALA A 15 -19.77 -3.14 -3.77
N LEU A 16 -19.15 -3.27 -4.96
CA LEU A 16 -17.71 -3.52 -5.07
C LEU A 16 -16.89 -2.29 -4.68
N LEU A 17 -17.31 -1.08 -5.08
CA LEU A 17 -16.66 0.16 -4.67
C LEU A 17 -16.69 0.33 -3.14
N ASP A 18 -17.84 0.10 -2.50
CA ASP A 18 -17.97 0.19 -1.04
C ASP A 18 -17.00 -0.78 -0.33
N ARG A 19 -16.85 -2.00 -0.86
CA ARG A 19 -15.89 -2.98 -0.34
C ARG A 19 -14.44 -2.56 -0.56
N ILE A 20 -14.12 -1.95 -1.70
CA ILE A 20 -12.78 -1.43 -1.98
C ILE A 20 -12.46 -0.31 -1.00
N GLU A 21 -13.37 0.64 -0.78
CA GLU A 21 -13.18 1.74 0.17
C GLU A 21 -12.95 1.23 1.59
N MET A 22 -13.76 0.27 2.05
CA MET A 22 -13.57 -0.36 3.35
C MET A 22 -12.21 -1.05 3.48
N GLU A 23 -11.78 -1.77 2.44
CA GLU A 23 -10.49 -2.46 2.47
C GLU A 23 -9.32 -1.49 2.43
N VAL A 24 -9.41 -0.39 1.67
CA VAL A 24 -8.41 0.68 1.67
C VAL A 24 -8.25 1.26 3.07
N ARG A 25 -9.35 1.67 3.72
CA ARG A 25 -9.31 2.19 5.10
C ARG A 25 -8.67 1.20 6.07
N ARG A 26 -9.05 -0.07 5.98
CA ARG A 26 -8.48 -1.13 6.83
C ARG A 26 -6.97 -1.31 6.61
N LEU A 27 -6.52 -1.24 5.36
CA LEU A 27 -5.11 -1.34 5.00
C LEU A 27 -4.33 -0.12 5.51
N GLU A 28 -4.87 1.09 5.36
CA GLU A 28 -4.28 2.33 5.86
C GLU A 28 -4.13 2.30 7.39
N ASP A 29 -5.19 1.97 8.13
CA ASP A 29 -5.17 1.83 9.59
C ASP A 29 -4.11 0.80 10.05
N SER A 30 -4.00 -0.31 9.32
CA SER A 30 -3.05 -1.37 9.63
C SER A 30 -1.62 -0.93 9.34
N ALA A 31 -1.40 -0.23 8.23
CA ALA A 31 -0.10 0.31 7.86
C ALA A 31 0.37 1.35 8.88
N GLU A 32 -0.50 2.29 9.28
CA GLU A 32 -0.18 3.32 10.25
C GLU A 32 0.19 2.73 11.62
N LYS A 33 -0.59 1.75 12.10
CA LYS A 33 -0.29 1.05 13.37
C LYS A 33 1.07 0.36 13.34
N LEU A 34 1.43 -0.27 12.22
CA LEU A 34 2.73 -0.93 12.06
C LEU A 34 3.87 0.09 11.96
N ASP A 35 3.71 1.14 11.16
CA ASP A 35 4.71 2.20 10.99
C ASP A 35 5.00 2.91 12.32
N ARG A 36 3.96 3.24 13.09
CA ARG A 36 4.12 3.82 14.43
C ARG A 36 4.91 2.91 15.36
N ARG A 37 4.62 1.60 15.34
CA ARG A 37 5.31 0.60 16.18
C ARG A 37 6.80 0.49 15.82
N LEU A 38 7.10 0.47 14.52
CA LEU A 38 8.45 0.45 13.98
C LEU A 38 9.25 1.70 14.36
N ARG A 39 8.64 2.89 14.25
CA ARG A 39 9.26 4.15 14.67
C ARG A 39 9.58 4.20 16.15
N LEU A 40 8.69 3.67 17.00
CA LEU A 40 8.93 3.56 18.46
C LEU A 40 10.10 2.63 18.78
N LYS A 41 10.28 1.56 18.00
CA LYS A 41 11.46 0.68 18.05
C LYS A 41 12.73 1.34 17.48
N GLY A 42 12.61 2.56 16.93
CA GLY A 42 13.72 3.28 16.33
C GLY A 42 14.23 2.68 15.02
N ILE A 43 13.48 1.77 14.37
CA ILE A 43 13.83 1.15 13.08
C ILE A 43 12.59 1.04 12.21
N TRP A 44 12.58 1.67 11.03
CA TRP A 44 11.42 1.67 10.14
C TRP A 44 11.83 1.76 8.67
N ILE A 45 10.89 1.48 7.77
CA ILE A 45 11.12 1.62 6.32
C ILE A 45 10.30 2.79 5.78
N ASP A 46 11.01 3.73 5.16
CA ASP A 46 10.44 4.83 4.40
C ASP A 46 10.25 4.34 2.96
N TRP A 47 9.00 4.07 2.60
CA TRP A 47 8.61 3.68 1.24
C TRP A 47 8.24 4.95 0.46
N ARG A 48 9.06 5.33 -0.52
CA ARG A 48 8.78 6.48 -1.38
C ARG A 48 8.55 6.04 -2.80
N TYR A 49 7.46 6.53 -3.39
CA TYR A 49 7.27 6.41 -4.82
C TYR A 49 7.92 7.60 -5.52
N VAL A 50 8.93 7.35 -6.35
CA VAL A 50 9.51 8.39 -7.21
C VAL A 50 8.97 8.19 -8.62
N ARG A 51 8.29 9.21 -9.15
CA ARG A 51 7.68 9.18 -10.48
C ARG A 51 8.77 8.87 -11.54
N GLY A 52 8.48 7.94 -12.47
CA GLY A 52 9.41 7.48 -13.52
C GLY A 52 10.48 6.48 -13.03
N HIS A 53 10.52 6.21 -11.74
CA HIS A 53 11.62 5.54 -11.07
C HIS A 53 11.06 4.34 -10.26
N GLY A 54 9.88 4.44 -9.66
CA GLY A 54 9.18 3.36 -8.97
C GLY A 54 9.25 3.49 -7.45
N PRO A 55 8.76 2.50 -6.70
CA PRO A 55 8.89 2.49 -5.26
C PRO A 55 10.34 2.25 -4.85
N TYR A 56 10.84 3.04 -3.91
CA TYR A 56 12.12 2.86 -3.29
C TYR A 56 11.94 2.73 -1.80
N ALA A 57 12.51 1.67 -1.24
CA ALA A 57 12.56 1.47 0.19
C ALA A 57 13.86 2.02 0.75
N CYS A 58 13.76 2.77 1.84
CA CYS A 58 14.90 3.18 2.64
C CYS A 58 14.70 2.67 4.07
N LEU A 59 15.59 1.80 4.53
CA LEU A 59 15.67 1.45 5.94
C LEU A 59 16.20 2.65 6.70
N ARG A 60 15.51 3.05 7.74
CA ARG A 60 15.92 4.11 8.66
C ARG A 60 16.01 3.53 10.06
N TRP A 61 17.03 3.94 10.80
CA TRP A 61 17.16 3.58 12.21
C TRP A 61 17.80 4.69 13.02
N ILE A 62 17.68 4.60 14.35
CA ILE A 62 18.35 5.48 15.30
C ILE A 62 19.51 4.71 15.92
N GLU A 63 20.70 5.28 15.85
CA GLU A 63 21.92 4.74 16.43
C GLU A 63 22.66 5.86 17.14
N GLY A 64 22.88 5.73 18.45
CA GLY A 64 23.55 6.76 19.26
C GLY A 64 22.84 8.13 19.20
N GLY A 65 21.50 8.15 19.15
CA GLY A 65 20.70 9.36 19.02
C GLY A 65 20.71 10.00 17.63
N ARG A 66 21.45 9.43 16.65
CA ARG A 66 21.51 9.94 15.28
C ARG A 66 20.66 9.07 14.35
N LYS A 67 19.96 9.74 13.44
CA LYS A 67 19.17 9.08 12.39
C LYS A 67 20.10 8.58 11.28
N ARG A 68 20.06 7.28 11.03
CA ARG A 68 20.75 6.59 9.95
C ARG A 68 19.76 6.19 8.85
N ALA A 69 20.29 5.95 7.66
CA ALA A 69 19.51 5.56 6.50
C ALA A 69 20.34 4.63 5.59
N MET A 70 19.70 3.60 5.05
CA MET A 70 20.25 2.69 4.06
C MET A 70 19.22 2.52 2.94
N TYR A 71 19.68 2.70 1.71
CA TYR A 71 18.85 2.52 0.53
C TYR A 71 18.74 1.03 0.19
N LEU A 72 17.50 0.54 0.02
CA LEU A 72 17.21 -0.88 -0.26
C LEU A 72 16.81 -1.15 -1.71
N GLY A 73 16.75 -0.12 -2.57
CA GLY A 73 16.37 -0.27 -3.97
C GLY A 73 14.89 -0.56 -4.22
N LYS A 74 14.58 -1.01 -5.45
CA LYS A 74 13.21 -1.25 -5.95
C LYS A 74 12.62 -2.59 -5.55
N LYS A 75 13.47 -3.62 -5.44
CA LYS A 75 13.12 -4.97 -4.98
C LYS A 75 13.78 -5.14 -3.62
N ALA A 76 13.18 -4.52 -2.60
CA ALA A 76 13.73 -4.51 -1.26
C ALA A 76 13.64 -5.92 -0.66
N GLU A 77 14.65 -6.75 -0.91
CA GLU A 77 14.98 -7.80 0.05
C GLU A 77 15.36 -7.10 1.35
N LEU A 78 14.60 -7.40 2.40
CA LEU A 78 14.85 -6.80 3.69
C LEU A 78 16.22 -7.27 4.19
N PRO A 79 17.10 -6.35 4.63
CA PRO A 79 18.35 -6.75 5.25
C PRO A 79 18.04 -7.57 6.51
N LYS A 80 19.04 -8.27 7.04
CA LYS A 80 18.89 -8.98 8.32
C LYS A 80 18.60 -7.98 9.43
N LEU A 81 17.33 -7.86 9.79
CA LEU A 81 16.88 -7.02 10.89
C LEU A 81 17.16 -7.73 12.22
N PRO A 82 17.68 -7.01 13.24
CA PRO A 82 18.13 -7.62 14.48
C PRO A 82 16.96 -8.15 15.34
N ASP A 83 15.79 -7.54 15.22
CA ASP A 83 14.61 -7.85 16.03
C ASP A 83 13.54 -8.59 15.19
N LYS A 84 13.06 -9.73 15.71
CA LYS A 84 12.05 -10.59 15.05
C LYS A 84 10.71 -9.87 14.86
N GLU A 85 10.29 -9.06 15.82
CA GLU A 85 9.07 -8.26 15.76
C GLU A 85 9.19 -7.14 14.70
N VAL A 86 10.35 -6.48 14.63
CA VAL A 86 10.66 -5.48 13.60
C VAL A 86 10.61 -6.14 12.22
N LYS A 87 11.21 -7.32 12.06
CA LYS A 87 11.15 -8.09 10.80
C LYS A 87 9.71 -8.42 10.38
N VAL A 88 8.91 -8.96 11.29
CA VAL A 88 7.51 -9.34 11.01
C VAL A 88 6.66 -8.11 10.66
N SER A 89 6.82 -7.02 11.43
CA SER A 89 6.05 -5.79 11.22
C SER A 89 6.41 -5.13 9.89
N THR A 90 7.70 -5.13 9.54
CA THR A 90 8.20 -4.60 8.27
C THR A 90 7.68 -5.41 7.08
N GLU A 91 7.68 -6.74 7.17
CA GLU A 91 7.18 -7.60 6.10
C GLU A 91 5.66 -7.45 5.91
N LYS A 92 4.89 -7.33 7.00
CA LYS A 92 3.45 -7.02 6.92
C LYS A 92 3.19 -5.68 6.25
N LEU A 93 3.97 -4.65 6.58
CA LEU A 93 3.85 -3.33 5.97
C LEU A 93 4.16 -3.38 4.47
N ARG A 94 5.19 -4.14 4.07
CA ARG A 94 5.52 -4.39 2.65
C ARG A 94 4.34 -5.03 1.90
N GLN A 95 3.72 -6.05 2.49
CA GLN A 95 2.57 -6.73 1.89
C GLN A 95 1.35 -5.82 1.75
N ILE A 96 1.08 -4.99 2.76
CA ILE A 96 0.01 -3.98 2.71
C ILE A 96 0.26 -3.00 1.56
N ASN A 97 1.48 -2.46 1.45
CA ASN A 97 1.85 -1.53 0.38
C ASN A 97 1.69 -2.14 -1.02
N GLU A 98 2.14 -3.38 -1.22
CA GLU A 98 1.97 -4.07 -2.50
C GLU A 98 0.49 -4.30 -2.84
N ARG A 99 -0.34 -4.60 -1.83
CA ARG A 99 -1.78 -4.78 -2.01
C ARG A 99 -2.49 -3.47 -2.36
N MET A 100 -2.14 -2.37 -1.69
CA MET A 100 -2.62 -1.03 -2.05
C MET A 100 -2.21 -0.62 -3.46
N ARG A 101 -0.97 -0.94 -3.88
CA ARG A 101 -0.50 -0.68 -5.25
C ARG A 101 -1.34 -1.42 -6.29
N LYS A 102 -1.58 -2.72 -6.09
CA LYS A 102 -2.43 -3.52 -6.99
C LYS A 102 -3.87 -3.01 -7.05
N LEU A 103 -4.43 -2.58 -5.92
CA LEU A 103 -5.75 -1.95 -5.88
C LEU A 103 -5.77 -0.66 -6.69
N SER A 104 -4.76 0.20 -6.54
CA SER A 104 -4.63 1.44 -7.30
C SER A 104 -4.53 1.17 -8.81
N GLU A 105 -3.64 0.27 -9.25
CA GLU A 105 -3.50 -0.12 -10.66
C GLU A 105 -4.81 -0.68 -11.25
N ALA A 106 -5.57 -1.45 -10.46
CA ALA A 106 -6.87 -1.98 -10.89
C ALA A 106 -7.92 -0.86 -11.01
N CYS A 107 -7.96 0.06 -10.05
CA CYS A 107 -8.89 1.20 -10.08
C CYS A 107 -8.61 2.12 -11.28
N GLU A 108 -7.35 2.40 -11.58
CA GLU A 108 -6.97 3.20 -12.76
C GLU A 108 -7.46 2.56 -14.07
N LYS A 109 -7.31 1.24 -14.22
CA LYS A 109 -7.82 0.50 -15.39
C LYS A 109 -9.35 0.58 -15.48
N CYS A 110 -10.05 0.38 -14.37
CA CYS A 110 -11.51 0.48 -14.33
C CYS A 110 -11.99 1.89 -14.69
N LEU A 111 -11.37 2.94 -14.14
CA LEU A 111 -11.69 4.33 -14.45
C LEU A 111 -11.50 4.63 -15.93
N LYS A 112 -10.41 4.16 -16.54
CA LYS A 112 -10.15 4.33 -17.97
C LYS A 112 -11.24 3.69 -18.84
N ILE A 113 -11.63 2.46 -18.52
CA ILE A 113 -12.69 1.75 -19.26
C ILE A 113 -14.03 2.50 -19.12
N LEU A 114 -14.40 2.90 -17.91
CA LEU A 114 -15.68 3.56 -17.67
C LEU A 114 -15.76 4.95 -18.29
N ARG A 115 -14.67 5.74 -18.26
CA ARG A 115 -14.62 7.05 -18.93
C ARG A 115 -14.88 6.93 -20.42
N ASN A 116 -14.22 5.99 -21.11
CA ASN A 116 -14.40 5.75 -22.54
C ASN A 116 -15.83 5.36 -22.97
N VAL A 117 -16.70 4.99 -22.02
CA VAL A 117 -18.09 4.56 -22.30
C VAL A 117 -19.09 5.65 -21.93
N VAL A 118 -18.73 6.56 -21.03
CA VAL A 118 -19.63 7.58 -20.46
C VAL A 118 -19.34 8.97 -21.06
N GLU A 119 -18.10 9.21 -21.49
CA GLU A 119 -17.66 10.39 -22.25
C GLU A 119 -17.67 10.09 -23.75
#